data_AF-A0A8T5B7V8-F1
#
_entry.id   AF-A0A8T5B7V8-F1
#
_cell.length_a   1.000
_cell.length_b   1.000
_cell.length_c   1.000
_cell.angle_alpha   90.00
_cell.angle_beta   90.00
_cell.angle_gamma   90.00
#
_symmetry.space_group_name_H-M   'P 1'
#
loop_
_entity.id
_entity.type
_entity.pdbx_description
1 polymer ?
#
loop_
_entity_poly.entity_id
_entity_poly.type
_entity_poly.pdbx_seq_one_letter_code
_entity_poly.pdbx_strand_id
1 'polypeptide(L)'
;REDMTTGFRRHDEEFTKIWEEVRALRISQDRLWRYVRGGFKDLRRAIGMAFDDYARSFIEFHLDEIGYHEANVERKLLIHEGKLLEINIFCEEPLIIGEATLTIRDIVEAEREIEKILERVRVVEGIFKKKPLLTVLAVSHTPPDIVEILENLTEKYNIRLILGKEIEEHL
;
A
#
# COMPACT_ATOMS: atom_id res chain seq x y z
N ARG A 1 36.92 15.35 -25.95
CA ARG A 1 35.69 14.55 -26.22
C ARG A 1 35.70 13.22 -25.47
N GLU A 2 36.85 12.58 -25.28
CA GLU A 2 36.98 11.29 -24.55
C GLU A 2 36.66 11.36 -23.04
N ASP A 3 36.95 12.49 -22.38
CA ASP A 3 36.63 12.68 -20.94
C ASP A 3 35.13 12.65 -20.64
N MET A 4 34.31 13.24 -21.52
CA MET A 4 32.86 13.29 -21.34
C MET A 4 32.23 11.90 -21.50
N THR A 5 32.64 11.13 -22.50
CA THR A 5 32.17 9.74 -22.71
C THR A 5 32.56 8.84 -21.54
N THR A 6 33.72 9.08 -20.93
CA THR A 6 34.17 8.31 -19.75
C THR A 6 33.40 8.71 -18.49
N GLY A 7 33.07 9.99 -18.34
CA GLY A 7 32.21 10.50 -17.26
C GLY A 7 30.78 9.96 -17.33
N PHE A 8 30.16 9.94 -18.52
CA PHE A 8 28.83 9.34 -18.70
C PHE A 8 28.80 7.85 -18.38
N ARG A 9 29.84 7.10 -18.78
CA ARG A 9 29.93 5.66 -18.52
C ARG A 9 30.04 5.33 -17.03
N ARG A 10 30.75 6.16 -16.25
CA ARG A 10 30.81 6.03 -14.78
C ARG A 10 29.48 6.36 -14.12
N HIS A 11 28.78 7.39 -14.59
CA HIS A 11 27.45 7.71 -14.09
C HIS A 11 26.43 6.59 -14.37
N ASP A 12 26.46 5.98 -15.54
CA ASP A 12 25.58 4.84 -15.87
C ASP A 12 25.87 3.61 -14.98
N GLU A 13 27.15 3.35 -14.68
CA GLU A 13 27.56 2.29 -13.75
C GLU A 13 27.10 2.58 -12.31
N GLU A 14 27.16 3.83 -11.85
CA GLU A 14 26.64 4.23 -10.54
C GLU A 14 25.11 4.20 -10.47
N PHE A 15 24.41 4.63 -11.53
CA PHE A 15 22.96 4.52 -11.61
C PHE A 15 22.49 3.07 -11.61
N THR A 16 23.23 2.17 -12.25
CA THR A 16 22.92 0.73 -12.26
C THR A 16 23.07 0.14 -10.86
N LYS A 17 24.15 0.47 -10.14
CA LYS A 17 24.34 0.02 -8.75
C LYS A 17 23.27 0.55 -7.80
N ILE A 18 22.92 1.84 -7.90
CA ILE A 18 21.83 2.44 -7.11
C ILE A 18 20.51 1.73 -7.42
N TRP A 19 20.23 1.41 -8.69
CA TRP A 19 19.03 0.65 -9.07
C TRP A 19 19.01 -0.77 -8.51
N GLU A 20 20.15 -1.44 -8.46
CA GLU A 20 20.30 -2.77 -7.86
C GLU A 20 20.11 -2.72 -6.33
N GLU A 21 20.66 -1.72 -5.65
CA GLU A 21 20.48 -1.50 -4.22
C GLU A 21 19.01 -1.15 -3.88
N VAL A 22 18.38 -0.28 -4.66
CA VAL A 22 16.94 0.05 -4.53
C VAL A 22 16.07 -1.19 -4.76
N ARG A 23 16.42 -2.05 -5.72
CA ARG A 23 15.71 -3.31 -5.99
C ARG A 23 15.92 -4.33 -4.87
N ALA A 24 17.13 -4.45 -4.31
CA ALA A 24 17.42 -5.32 -3.17
C ALA A 24 16.70 -4.86 -1.89
N LEU A 25 16.61 -3.53 -1.67
CA LEU A 25 15.84 -2.95 -0.57
C LEU A 25 14.34 -3.23 -0.70
N ARG A 26 13.77 -3.15 -1.91
CA ARG A 26 12.38 -3.56 -2.18
C ARG A 26 12.15 -5.03 -1.84
N ILE A 27 13.05 -5.93 -2.26
CA ILE A 27 12.95 -7.38 -1.99
C ILE A 27 13.07 -7.68 -0.48
N SER A 28 13.93 -6.97 0.24
CA SER A 28 14.08 -7.12 1.70
C SER A 28 12.86 -6.61 2.45
N GLN A 29 12.30 -5.47 2.03
CA GLN A 29 11.03 -4.95 2.56
C GLN A 29 9.90 -5.95 2.33
N ASP A 30 9.74 -6.49 1.11
CA ASP A 30 8.68 -7.46 0.80
C ASP A 30 8.75 -8.72 1.67
N ARG A 31 9.97 -9.11 2.08
CA ARG A 31 10.21 -10.25 2.97
C ARG A 31 9.88 -9.93 4.43
N LEU A 32 10.28 -8.77 4.95
CA LEU A 32 9.89 -8.30 6.29
C LEU A 32 8.37 -8.17 6.41
N TRP A 33 7.74 -7.60 5.38
CA TRP A 33 6.30 -7.55 5.27
C TRP A 33 5.66 -8.93 5.37
N ARG A 34 6.23 -9.99 4.80
CA ARG A 34 5.69 -11.37 4.91
C ARG A 34 5.78 -11.92 6.34
N TYR A 35 6.85 -11.64 7.07
CA TYR A 35 7.02 -12.12 8.45
C TYR A 35 6.07 -11.43 9.42
N VAL A 36 5.92 -10.12 9.30
CA VAL A 36 4.98 -9.33 10.13
C VAL A 36 3.52 -9.68 9.79
N ARG A 37 3.22 -9.91 8.50
CA ARG A 37 1.91 -10.40 8.02
C ARG A 37 1.46 -11.69 8.72
N GLY A 38 2.37 -12.63 8.98
CA GLY A 38 2.06 -13.91 9.63
C GLY A 38 1.68 -13.76 11.11
N GLY A 39 2.46 -13.00 11.88
CA GLY A 39 2.26 -12.85 13.33
C GLY A 39 1.01 -12.04 13.71
N PHE A 40 0.63 -11.03 12.91
CA PHE A 40 -0.55 -10.23 13.20
C PHE A 40 -1.88 -10.95 12.93
N LYS A 41 -1.89 -12.00 12.10
CA LYS A 41 -3.11 -12.79 11.83
C LYS A 41 -3.59 -13.52 13.08
N ASP A 42 -2.67 -14.10 13.82
CA ASP A 42 -2.98 -14.78 15.09
C ASP A 42 -3.43 -13.76 16.13
N LEU A 43 -2.84 -12.56 16.12
CA LEU A 43 -3.26 -11.43 16.95
C LEU A 43 -4.69 -10.96 16.63
N ARG A 44 -5.06 -10.79 15.35
CA ARG A 44 -6.41 -10.40 14.93
C ARG A 44 -7.47 -11.37 15.45
N ARG A 45 -7.20 -12.68 15.33
CA ARG A 45 -8.12 -13.74 15.79
C ARG A 45 -8.23 -13.77 17.32
N ALA A 46 -7.14 -13.50 18.04
CA ALA A 46 -7.13 -13.50 19.50
C ALA A 46 -7.83 -12.28 20.12
N ILE A 47 -7.78 -11.11 19.46
CA ILE A 47 -8.27 -9.83 20.02
C ILE A 47 -9.64 -9.43 19.46
N GLY A 48 -10.13 -10.08 18.40
CA GLY A 48 -11.46 -9.78 17.81
C GLY A 48 -11.49 -8.45 17.06
N MET A 49 -10.34 -7.99 16.57
CA MET A 49 -10.18 -6.72 15.87
C MET A 49 -10.81 -6.76 14.46
N ALA A 50 -11.44 -5.67 14.03
CA ALA A 50 -11.97 -5.55 12.68
C ALA A 50 -10.84 -5.54 11.63
N PHE A 51 -11.16 -5.90 10.38
CA PHE A 51 -10.13 -6.02 9.34
C PHE A 51 -9.48 -4.68 8.99
N ASP A 52 -10.25 -3.59 9.01
CA ASP A 52 -9.76 -2.24 8.77
C ASP A 52 -8.85 -1.74 9.89
N ASP A 53 -9.17 -2.03 11.15
CA ASP A 53 -8.28 -1.76 12.29
C ASP A 53 -6.95 -2.51 12.12
N TYR A 54 -7.00 -3.79 11.74
CA TYR A 54 -5.79 -4.57 11.46
C TYR A 54 -4.94 -3.95 10.34
N ALA A 55 -5.57 -3.57 9.22
CA ALA A 55 -4.86 -2.94 8.12
C ALA A 55 -4.20 -1.61 8.54
N ARG A 56 -4.88 -0.80 9.36
CA ARG A 56 -4.31 0.44 9.92
C ARG A 56 -3.09 0.19 10.80
N SER A 57 -3.18 -0.71 11.79
CA SER A 57 -2.04 -1.02 12.68
C SER A 57 -0.83 -1.57 11.92
N PHE A 58 -1.06 -2.33 10.85
CA PHE A 58 0.02 -2.82 10.01
C PHE A 58 0.72 -1.70 9.24
N ILE A 59 -0.02 -0.70 8.76
CA ILE A 59 0.55 0.49 8.13
C ILE A 59 1.29 1.35 9.17
N GLU A 60 0.75 1.53 10.38
CA GLU A 60 1.45 2.25 11.47
C GLU A 60 2.79 1.62 11.78
N PHE A 61 2.81 0.30 11.98
CA PHE A 61 4.05 -0.45 12.21
C PHE A 61 5.06 -0.23 11.07
N HIS A 62 4.61 -0.25 9.82
CA HIS A 62 5.50 0.00 8.69
C HIS A 62 6.06 1.42 8.66
N LEU A 63 5.22 2.41 8.95
CA LEU A 63 5.62 3.81 9.01
C LEU A 63 6.66 4.02 10.11
N ASP A 64 6.47 3.40 11.27
CA ASP A 64 7.44 3.40 12.37
C ASP A 64 8.80 2.82 11.93
N GLU A 65 8.80 1.64 11.29
CA GLU A 65 10.02 0.97 10.81
C GLU A 65 10.81 1.78 9.77
N ILE A 66 10.13 2.62 8.97
CA ILE A 66 10.79 3.49 7.98
C ILE A 66 11.08 4.90 8.53
N GLY A 67 10.87 5.15 9.83
CA GLY A 67 11.28 6.36 10.53
C GLY A 67 10.18 7.39 10.83
N TYR A 68 8.92 7.07 10.55
CA TYR A 68 7.76 7.90 10.89
C TYR A 68 7.13 7.45 12.21
N HIS A 69 7.90 7.55 13.29
CA HIS A 69 7.52 7.06 14.63
C HIS A 69 6.28 7.73 15.24
N GLU A 70 5.92 8.93 14.75
CA GLU A 70 4.75 9.69 15.20
C GLU A 70 3.54 9.55 14.25
N ALA A 71 3.64 8.70 13.22
CA ALA A 71 2.54 8.48 12.29
C ALA A 71 1.34 7.86 13.01
N ASN A 72 0.18 8.49 12.83
CA ASN A 72 -1.10 8.00 13.33
C ASN A 72 -1.99 7.64 12.13
N VAL A 73 -2.36 6.37 12.00
CA VAL A 73 -3.19 5.90 10.89
C VAL A 73 -4.61 5.67 11.38
N GLU A 74 -5.49 6.58 10.99
CA GLU A 74 -6.88 6.61 11.42
C GLU A 74 -7.85 6.42 10.25
N ARG A 75 -9.13 6.25 10.59
CA ARG A 75 -10.21 6.43 9.63
C ARG A 75 -10.49 7.93 9.49
N LYS A 76 -10.61 8.43 8.26
CA LYS A 76 -10.92 9.84 8.00
C LYS A 76 -12.26 9.99 7.31
N LEU A 77 -13.04 10.97 7.75
CA LEU A 77 -14.25 11.44 7.07
C LEU A 77 -13.98 12.83 6.48
N LEU A 78 -14.20 12.97 5.18
CA LEU A 78 -14.07 14.24 4.46
C LEU A 78 -15.39 14.60 3.80
N ILE A 79 -15.64 15.89 3.60
CA ILE A 79 -16.76 16.37 2.80
C ILE A 79 -16.21 16.89 1.48
N HIS A 80 -16.66 16.29 0.38
CA HIS A 80 -16.29 16.71 -0.97
C HIS A 80 -17.56 16.84 -1.83
N GLU A 81 -17.78 18.00 -2.41
CA GLU A 81 -18.97 18.30 -3.25
C GLU A 81 -20.31 17.95 -2.56
N GLY A 82 -20.39 18.19 -1.24
CA GLY A 82 -21.59 17.90 -0.45
C GLY A 82 -21.81 16.40 -0.15
N LYS A 83 -20.88 15.53 -0.54
CA LYS A 83 -20.89 14.10 -0.22
C LYS A 83 -19.88 13.78 0.88
N LEU A 84 -20.26 12.84 1.75
CA LEU A 84 -19.38 12.31 2.78
C LEU A 84 -18.50 11.22 2.16
N LEU A 85 -17.18 11.44 2.24
CA LEU A 85 -16.15 10.55 1.74
C LEU A 85 -15.44 9.92 2.94
N GLU A 86 -15.64 8.62 3.10
CA GLU A 86 -14.92 7.84 4.11
C GLU A 86 -13.64 7.26 3.52
N ILE A 87 -12.55 7.37 4.28
CA ILE A 87 -11.24 6.78 3.97
C ILE A 87 -10.90 5.85 5.13
N ASN A 88 -10.75 4.55 4.87
CA ASN A 88 -10.53 3.58 5.93
C ASN A 88 -9.13 3.68 6.55
N ILE A 89 -8.12 4.00 5.73
CA ILE A 89 -6.72 4.08 6.12
C ILE A 89 -6.20 5.46 5.73
N PHE A 90 -5.95 6.31 6.70
CA PHE A 90 -5.49 7.68 6.47
C PHE A 90 -4.41 8.06 7.48
N CYS A 91 -3.30 8.60 6.98
CA CYS A 91 -2.32 9.30 7.80
C CYS A 91 -2.10 10.67 7.16
N GLU A 92 -2.11 11.74 7.96
CA GLU A 92 -1.86 13.07 7.42
C GLU A 92 -0.37 13.29 7.18
N GLU A 93 0.49 12.83 8.09
CA GLU A 93 1.94 12.98 8.01
C GLU A 93 2.65 11.67 8.40
N PRO A 94 3.29 10.96 7.43
CA PRO A 94 3.29 11.26 6.00
C PRO A 94 1.90 11.07 5.39
N LEU A 95 1.63 11.65 4.22
CA LEU A 95 0.31 11.46 3.59
C LEU A 95 0.14 10.01 3.15
N ILE A 96 -0.79 9.30 3.76
CA ILE A 96 -1.15 7.92 3.41
C ILE A 96 -2.65 7.87 3.17
N ILE A 97 -3.05 7.14 2.14
CA ILE A 97 -4.45 6.90 1.84
C ILE A 97 -4.66 5.44 1.48
N GLY A 98 -5.74 4.83 1.94
CA GLY A 98 -6.07 3.49 1.55
C GLY A 98 -7.49 3.09 1.88
N GLU A 99 -7.87 1.97 1.27
CA GLU A 99 -9.16 1.32 1.49
C GLU A 99 -8.99 -0.10 2.00
N ALA A 100 -9.87 -0.50 2.91
CA ALA A 100 -9.96 -1.86 3.42
C ALA A 100 -11.27 -2.50 2.98
N THR A 101 -11.17 -3.51 2.11
CA THR A 101 -12.31 -4.21 1.51
C THR A 101 -12.35 -5.65 2.02
N LEU A 102 -13.52 -6.10 2.50
CA LEU A 102 -13.67 -7.45 3.05
C LEU A 102 -13.58 -8.55 1.99
N THR A 103 -14.15 -8.32 0.82
CA THR A 103 -14.17 -9.32 -0.24
C THR A 103 -14.17 -8.67 -1.62
N ILE A 104 -13.36 -9.22 -2.52
CA ILE A 104 -13.38 -8.93 -3.96
C ILE A 104 -13.49 -10.28 -4.67
N ARG A 105 -14.57 -10.49 -5.43
CA ARG A 105 -14.94 -11.80 -5.99
C ARG A 105 -14.67 -11.92 -7.48
N ASP A 106 -14.65 -10.80 -8.18
CA ASP A 106 -14.50 -10.75 -9.62
C ASP A 106 -13.75 -9.48 -10.07
N ILE A 107 -13.49 -9.42 -11.37
CA ILE A 107 -12.74 -8.34 -12.03
C ILE A 107 -13.49 -7.01 -11.90
N VAL A 108 -14.82 -7.03 -11.97
CA VAL A 108 -15.64 -5.81 -11.91
C VAL A 108 -15.56 -5.18 -10.52
N GLU A 109 -15.63 -6.00 -9.46
CA GLU A 109 -15.41 -5.56 -8.09
C GLU A 109 -13.97 -5.02 -7.89
N ALA A 110 -12.97 -5.69 -8.47
CA ALA A 110 -11.58 -5.25 -8.41
C ALA A 110 -11.39 -3.87 -9.04
N GLU A 111 -11.86 -3.68 -10.28
CA GLU A 111 -11.79 -2.41 -11.00
C GLU A 111 -12.50 -1.30 -10.24
N ARG A 112 -13.71 -1.58 -9.71
CA ARG A 112 -14.49 -0.62 -8.94
C ARG A 112 -13.76 -0.14 -7.67
N GLU A 113 -13.09 -1.05 -6.96
CA GLU A 113 -12.32 -0.67 -5.76
C GLU A 113 -11.09 0.17 -6.12
N ILE A 114 -10.42 -0.13 -7.24
CA ILE A 114 -9.32 0.69 -7.76
C ILE A 114 -9.80 2.09 -8.13
N GLU A 115 -10.90 2.20 -8.88
CA GLU A 115 -11.48 3.51 -9.27
C GLU A 115 -11.83 4.37 -8.06
N LYS A 116 -12.44 3.75 -7.04
CA LYS A 116 -12.79 4.40 -5.77
C LYS A 116 -11.57 4.91 -5.01
N ILE A 117 -10.49 4.14 -4.96
CA ILE A 117 -9.22 4.60 -4.37
C ILE A 117 -8.67 5.79 -5.16
N LEU A 118 -8.62 5.68 -6.49
CA LEU A 118 -8.09 6.75 -7.35
C LEU A 118 -8.90 8.05 -7.23
N GLU A 119 -10.23 7.96 -7.11
CA GLU A 119 -11.09 9.12 -6.82
C GLU A 119 -10.69 9.78 -5.50
N ARG A 120 -10.56 9.00 -4.44
CA ARG A 120 -10.21 9.50 -3.11
C ARG A 120 -8.81 10.11 -3.08
N VAL A 121 -7.85 9.50 -3.76
CA VAL A 121 -6.49 10.05 -3.92
C VAL A 121 -6.58 11.45 -4.52
N ARG A 122 -7.32 11.64 -5.62
CA ARG A 122 -7.49 12.96 -6.25
C ARG A 122 -8.08 14.00 -5.28
N VAL A 123 -9.10 13.62 -4.51
CA VAL A 123 -9.74 14.51 -3.54
C VAL A 123 -8.75 14.90 -2.43
N VAL A 124 -8.06 13.91 -1.86
CA VAL A 124 -7.10 14.12 -0.77
C VAL A 124 -5.91 14.95 -1.24
N GLU A 125 -5.33 14.66 -2.40
CA GLU A 125 -4.28 15.49 -3.01
C GLU A 125 -4.75 16.94 -3.20
N GLY A 126 -6.00 17.13 -3.63
CA GLY A 126 -6.62 18.43 -3.78
C GLY A 126 -6.74 19.21 -2.46
N ILE A 127 -7.05 18.53 -1.36
CA ILE A 127 -7.22 19.12 -0.02
C ILE A 127 -5.87 19.40 0.64
N PHE A 128 -5.00 18.39 0.70
CA PHE A 128 -3.73 18.45 1.44
C PHE A 128 -2.56 19.01 0.61
N LYS A 129 -2.76 19.25 -0.69
CA LYS A 129 -1.77 19.84 -1.61
C LYS A 129 -0.43 19.08 -1.67
N LYS A 130 -0.45 17.79 -1.35
CA LYS A 130 0.69 16.88 -1.40
C LYS A 130 0.25 15.53 -1.95
N LYS A 131 1.19 14.81 -2.58
CA LYS A 131 0.96 13.44 -3.06
C LYS A 131 1.07 12.45 -1.90
N PRO A 132 0.29 11.36 -1.88
CA PRO A 132 0.48 10.29 -0.91
C PRO A 132 1.89 9.69 -1.05
N LEU A 133 2.55 9.47 0.08
CA LEU A 133 3.74 8.64 0.16
C LEU A 133 3.38 7.19 -0.21
N LEU A 134 2.22 6.72 0.26
CA LEU A 134 1.70 5.39 0.00
C LEU A 134 0.19 5.43 -0.25
N THR A 135 -0.23 4.70 -1.27
CA THR A 135 -1.64 4.39 -1.53
C THR A 135 -1.85 2.90 -1.29
N VAL A 136 -2.87 2.51 -0.53
CA VAL A 136 -3.05 1.12 -0.06
C VAL A 136 -4.42 0.56 -0.45
N LEU A 137 -4.46 -0.68 -0.93
CA LEU A 137 -5.67 -1.49 -1.02
C LEU A 137 -5.48 -2.73 -0.14
N ALA A 138 -6.22 -2.82 0.95
CA ALA A 138 -6.25 -4.01 1.80
C ALA A 138 -7.48 -4.84 1.48
N VAL A 139 -7.31 -6.12 1.13
CA VAL A 139 -8.39 -7.04 0.75
C VAL A 139 -8.36 -8.26 1.65
N SER A 140 -9.41 -8.50 2.43
CA SER A 140 -9.42 -9.60 3.40
C SER A 140 -9.52 -10.97 2.71
N HIS A 141 -10.45 -11.12 1.76
CA HIS A 141 -10.64 -12.37 1.02
C HIS A 141 -10.81 -12.09 -0.47
N THR A 142 -10.10 -12.83 -1.30
CA THR A 142 -10.29 -12.80 -2.74
C THR A 142 -9.96 -14.19 -3.33
N PRO A 143 -10.62 -14.63 -4.41
CA PRO A 143 -10.27 -15.85 -5.11
C PRO A 143 -8.85 -15.80 -5.70
N PRO A 144 -8.11 -16.93 -5.79
CA PRO A 144 -6.75 -16.95 -6.34
C PRO A 144 -6.62 -16.40 -7.76
N ASP A 145 -7.63 -16.63 -8.62
CA ASP A 145 -7.70 -16.10 -9.98
C ASP A 145 -7.86 -14.58 -10.03
N ILE A 146 -8.39 -13.96 -8.97
CA ILE A 146 -8.51 -12.51 -8.84
C ILE A 146 -7.26 -11.87 -8.20
N VAL A 147 -6.44 -12.65 -7.48
CA VAL A 147 -5.18 -12.16 -6.89
C VAL A 147 -4.26 -11.58 -7.96
N GLU A 148 -3.96 -12.36 -9.01
CA GLU A 148 -3.07 -11.92 -10.10
C GLU A 148 -3.61 -10.66 -10.79
N ILE A 149 -4.93 -10.55 -10.91
CA ILE A 149 -5.58 -9.38 -11.50
C ILE A 149 -5.41 -8.16 -10.60
N LEU A 150 -5.63 -8.31 -9.29
CA LEU A 150 -5.42 -7.24 -8.32
C LEU A 150 -3.96 -6.82 -8.25
N GLU A 151 -3.00 -7.75 -8.29
CA GLU A 151 -1.57 -7.44 -8.33
C GLU A 151 -1.24 -6.58 -9.56
N ASN A 152 -1.67 -7.00 -10.75
CA ASN A 152 -1.46 -6.24 -11.99
C ASN A 152 -2.12 -4.85 -11.96
N LEU A 153 -3.38 -4.77 -11.50
CA LEU A 153 -4.09 -3.49 -11.40
C LEU A 153 -3.42 -2.56 -10.39
N THR A 154 -3.09 -3.07 -9.20
CA THR A 154 -2.47 -2.26 -8.15
C THR A 154 -1.07 -1.80 -8.53
N GLU A 155 -0.25 -2.66 -9.16
CA GLU A 155 1.06 -2.27 -9.69
C GLU A 155 0.94 -1.17 -10.74
N LYS A 156 0.01 -1.32 -11.71
CA LYS A 156 -0.24 -0.32 -12.76
C LYS A 156 -0.55 1.07 -12.20
N TYR A 157 -1.27 1.15 -11.09
CA TYR A 157 -1.66 2.41 -10.45
C TYR A 157 -0.77 2.81 -9.26
N ASN A 158 0.34 2.10 -9.03
CA ASN A 158 1.23 2.31 -7.88
C ASN A 158 0.49 2.29 -6.53
N ILE A 159 -0.44 1.34 -6.40
CA ILE A 159 -1.19 1.03 -5.19
C ILE A 159 -0.53 -0.19 -4.55
N ARG A 160 -0.35 -0.16 -3.23
CA ARG A 160 0.16 -1.30 -2.47
C ARG A 160 -0.99 -2.21 -2.06
N LEU A 161 -0.97 -3.44 -2.57
CA LEU A 161 -1.93 -4.48 -2.22
C LEU A 161 -1.54 -5.19 -0.91
N ILE A 162 -2.51 -5.38 -0.01
CA ILE A 162 -2.39 -6.20 1.20
C ILE A 162 -3.49 -7.26 1.16
N LEU A 163 -3.12 -8.54 1.08
CA LEU A 163 -4.07 -9.65 1.04
C LEU A 163 -4.22 -10.31 2.41
N GLY A 164 -5.46 -10.61 2.80
CA GLY A 164 -5.78 -11.36 4.02
C GLY A 164 -5.83 -12.88 3.82
N LYS A 165 -6.09 -13.36 2.59
CA LYS A 165 -6.30 -14.80 2.27
C LYS A 165 -5.04 -15.60 1.94
N GLU A 166 -3.91 -14.97 1.62
CA GLU A 166 -2.59 -15.64 1.64
C GLU A 166 -2.16 -16.07 3.06
N ILE A 167 -3.03 -15.83 4.06
CA ILE A 167 -2.88 -16.31 5.41
C ILE A 167 -3.85 -17.46 5.72
N GLU A 168 -4.74 -17.87 4.80
CA GLU A 168 -5.65 -19.01 5.03
C GLU A 168 -5.25 -20.29 4.29
N GLU A 169 -4.44 -20.22 3.25
CA GLU A 169 -4.12 -21.40 2.43
C GLU A 169 -2.81 -22.09 2.85
N HIS A 170 -2.81 -22.66 4.07
CA HIS A 170 -2.00 -23.85 4.42
C HIS A 170 -2.64 -24.63 5.59
N LEU A 171 -3.98 -24.67 5.65
CA LEU A 171 -4.71 -25.62 6.49
C LEU A 171 -5.18 -26.81 5.65
#